data_AF-F6IKM8-F1
#
_entry.id   AF-F6IKM8-F1
#
_cell.length_a   1.000
_cell.length_b   1.000
_cell.length_c   1.000
_cell.angle_alpha   90.00
_cell.angle_beta   90.00
_cell.angle_gamma   90.00
#
_symmetry.space_group_name_H-M   'P 1'
#
loop_
_entity.id
_entity.type
_entity.pdbx_description
1 polymer ?
#
loop_
_entity_poly.entity_id
_entity_poly.type
_entity_poly.pdbx_seq_one_letter_code
_entity_poly.pdbx_strand_id
1 'polypeptide(L)'
;MMEPTGKDYLGPESVTDVARMLMALFSEVWVMRDRQIVTEYLLETKGSVTREDIDEFVPTGELAAAITAERERFARLVAGAPIAATHRSVPEILERAGLEVPVSVRSAAN
;
A
#
# COMPACT_ATOMS: atom_id res chain seq x y z
N MET A 1 -25.24 5.40 -33.91
CA MET A 1 -25.19 5.83 -32.49
C MET A 1 -24.93 4.57 -31.69
N MET A 2 -23.72 4.39 -31.16
CA MET A 2 -23.31 3.15 -30.51
C MET A 2 -23.80 3.17 -29.07
N GLU A 3 -24.64 2.20 -28.70
CA GLU A 3 -25.18 2.08 -27.35
C GLU A 3 -24.05 1.73 -26.37
N PRO A 4 -23.88 2.46 -25.25
CA PRO A 4 -22.80 2.19 -24.31
C PRO A 4 -23.02 0.83 -23.64
N THR A 5 -22.25 -0.17 -24.06
CA THR A 5 -22.39 -1.58 -23.67
C THR A 5 -21.67 -1.91 -22.36
N GLY A 6 -21.57 -0.95 -21.44
CA GLY A 6 -20.87 -1.12 -20.16
C GLY A 6 -21.71 -0.59 -19.00
N LYS A 7 -21.87 -1.38 -17.93
CA LYS A 7 -22.45 -0.89 -16.68
C LYS A 7 -21.60 0.27 -16.16
N ASP A 8 -22.21 1.44 -16.01
CA ASP A 8 -21.59 2.61 -15.40
C ASP A 8 -21.49 2.38 -13.89
N TYR A 9 -20.33 1.90 -13.44
CA TYR A 9 -20.09 1.60 -12.03
C TYR A 9 -19.67 2.83 -11.21
N LEU A 10 -19.27 3.92 -11.88
CA LEU A 10 -18.69 5.11 -11.26
C LEU A 10 -19.11 6.30 -12.12
N GLY A 11 -20.06 7.11 -11.66
CA GLY A 11 -20.53 8.28 -12.41
C GLY A 11 -19.40 9.27 -12.76
N PRO A 12 -19.66 10.27 -13.62
CA PRO A 12 -18.61 11.11 -14.23
C PRO A 12 -17.65 11.80 -13.24
N GLU A 13 -18.18 12.27 -12.11
CA GLU A 13 -17.39 12.87 -11.02
C GLU A 13 -16.52 11.83 -10.29
N SER A 14 -17.02 10.61 -10.13
CA SER A 14 -16.30 9.50 -9.50
C SER A 14 -15.09 9.05 -10.33
N VAL A 15 -15.13 9.18 -11.65
CA VAL A 15 -13.96 8.88 -12.52
C VAL A 15 -12.84 9.89 -12.29
N THR A 16 -13.17 11.18 -12.17
CA THR A 16 -12.19 12.24 -11.90
C THR A 16 -11.56 12.06 -10.51
N ASP A 17 -12.33 11.70 -9.50
CA ASP A 17 -11.83 11.44 -8.15
C ASP A 17 -10.93 10.20 -8.09
N VAL A 18 -11.30 9.12 -8.79
CA VAL A 18 -10.44 7.93 -8.93
C VAL A 18 -9.14 8.27 -9.66
N ALA A 19 -9.20 9.07 -10.73
CA ALA A 19 -8.00 9.53 -11.43
C ALA A 19 -7.08 10.35 -10.50
N ARG A 20 -7.64 11.25 -9.68
CA ARG A 20 -6.86 12.02 -8.70
C ARG A 20 -6.23 11.13 -7.64
N MET A 21 -6.97 10.13 -7.13
CA MET A 21 -6.48 9.16 -6.17
C MET A 21 -5.33 8.30 -6.76
N LEU A 22 -5.48 7.84 -8.00
CA LEU A 22 -4.43 7.08 -8.69
C LEU A 22 -3.17 7.93 -8.92
N MET A 23 -3.31 9.19 -9.34
CA MET A 23 -2.17 10.09 -9.53
C MET A 23 -1.43 10.36 -8.21
N ALA A 24 -2.15 10.54 -7.10
CA ALA A 24 -1.54 10.66 -5.78
C ALA A 24 -0.79 9.38 -5.39
N LEU A 25 -1.38 8.20 -5.62
CA LEU A 25 -0.72 6.92 -5.38
C LEU A 25 0.54 6.76 -6.24
N PHE A 26 0.47 7.10 -7.53
CA PHE A 26 1.63 7.06 -8.43
C PHE A 26 2.75 7.96 -7.94
N SER A 27 2.44 9.17 -7.45
CA SER A 27 3.44 10.07 -6.86
C SER A 27 4.17 9.40 -5.68
N GLU A 28 3.43 8.78 -4.76
CA GLU A 28 4.04 8.09 -3.61
C GLU A 28 4.88 6.87 -4.01
N VAL A 29 4.42 6.09 -5.01
CA VAL A 29 5.20 4.98 -5.59
C VAL A 29 6.50 5.51 -6.19
N TRP A 30 6.46 6.68 -6.84
CA TRP A 30 7.63 7.29 -7.44
C TRP A 30 8.63 7.78 -6.39
N VAL A 31 8.15 8.40 -5.31
CA VAL A 31 9.00 8.76 -4.16
C VAL A 31 9.67 7.52 -3.56
N MET A 32 8.95 6.40 -3.45
CA MET A 32 9.54 5.16 -2.96
C MET A 32 10.59 4.58 -3.94
N ARG A 33 10.35 4.69 -5.25
CA ARG A 33 11.32 4.29 -6.28
C ARG A 33 12.59 5.15 -6.23
N ASP A 34 12.45 6.47 -6.09
CA ASP A 34 13.58 7.38 -5.95
C ASP A 34 14.43 7.04 -4.72
N ARG A 35 13.77 6.78 -3.58
CA ARG A 35 14.47 6.36 -2.35
C ARG A 35 15.20 5.04 -2.53
N GLN A 36 14.62 4.09 -3.26
CA GLN A 36 15.27 2.81 -3.56
C GLN A 36 16.52 3.02 -4.42
N ILE A 37 16.43 3.83 -5.49
CA ILE A 37 17.57 4.17 -6.37
C ILE A 37 18.70 4.83 -5.57
N VAL A 38 18.36 5.79 -4.71
CA VAL A 38 19.34 6.48 -3.84
C VAL A 38 19.97 5.50 -2.85
N THR A 39 19.18 4.59 -2.28
CA THR A 39 19.69 3.59 -1.32
C THR A 39 20.67 2.64 -2.00
N GLU A 40 20.31 2.09 -3.17
CA GLU A 40 21.21 1.25 -3.99
C GLU A 40 22.51 1.99 -4.33
N TYR A 41 22.42 3.24 -4.79
CA TYR A 41 23.59 4.06 -5.11
C TYR A 41 24.48 4.29 -3.89
N LEU A 42 23.90 4.59 -2.72
CA LEU A 42 24.67 4.81 -1.49
C LEU A 42 25.31 3.52 -0.98
N LEU A 43 24.63 2.38 -1.07
CA LEU A 43 25.18 1.07 -0.72
C LEU A 43 26.37 0.68 -1.61
N GLU A 44 26.25 0.96 -2.91
CA GLU A 44 27.30 0.69 -3.89
C GLU A 44 28.51 1.63 -3.71
N THR A 45 28.27 2.92 -3.46
CA THR A 45 29.35 3.92 -3.36
C THR A 45 30.03 3.99 -1.99
N LYS A 46 29.31 3.68 -0.91
CA LYS A 46 29.82 3.78 0.48
C LYS A 46 29.99 2.44 1.16
N GLY A 47 29.41 1.37 0.61
CA GLY A 47 29.45 0.03 1.17
C GLY A 47 30.14 -0.95 0.22
N SER A 48 29.84 -2.24 0.42
CA SER A 48 30.37 -3.35 -0.38
C SER A 48 29.28 -4.07 -1.17
N VAL A 49 28.05 -3.53 -1.16
CA VAL A 49 26.87 -4.16 -1.77
C VAL A 49 26.57 -3.46 -3.08
N THR A 50 26.63 -4.21 -4.18
CA THR A 50 26.32 -3.74 -5.53
C THR A 50 24.84 -3.89 -5.84
N ARG A 51 24.39 -3.30 -6.95
CA ARG A 51 23.04 -3.53 -7.48
C ARG A 51 22.81 -5.00 -7.82
N GLU A 52 23.80 -5.66 -8.40
CA GLU A 52 23.76 -7.08 -8.77
C GLU A 52 23.62 -7.97 -7.53
N ASP A 53 24.33 -7.66 -6.44
CA ASP A 53 24.16 -8.36 -5.17
C ASP A 53 22.73 -8.27 -4.64
N ILE A 54 22.04 -7.13 -4.83
CA ILE A 54 20.65 -6.93 -4.40
C ILE A 54 19.68 -7.70 -5.31
N ASP A 55 19.90 -7.66 -6.63
CA ASP A 55 19.03 -8.30 -7.62
C ASP A 55 19.10 -9.84 -7.56
N GLU A 56 20.29 -10.39 -7.27
CA GLU A 56 20.50 -11.84 -7.13
C GLU A 56 20.20 -12.35 -5.72
N PHE A 57 20.04 -11.46 -4.74
CA PHE A 57 19.79 -11.87 -3.37
C PHE A 57 18.46 -12.59 -3.22
N VAL A 58 18.53 -13.86 -2.80
CA VAL A 58 17.35 -14.64 -2.44
C VAL A 58 17.21 -14.65 -0.92
N PRO A 59 16.20 -13.96 -0.34
CA PRO A 59 15.97 -13.99 1.09
C PRO A 59 15.67 -15.42 1.55
N THR A 60 16.28 -15.85 2.66
CA THR A 60 16.05 -17.16 3.28
C THR A 60 15.83 -17.00 4.78
N GLY A 61 15.34 -18.07 5.43
CA GLY A 61 15.17 -18.12 6.88
C GLY A 61 14.27 -17.01 7.44
N GLU A 62 14.75 -16.35 8.49
CA GLU A 62 14.02 -15.31 9.22
C GLU A 62 13.68 -14.09 8.33
N LEU A 63 14.60 -13.69 7.45
CA LEU A 63 14.36 -12.55 6.55
C LEU A 63 13.23 -12.84 5.54
N ALA A 64 13.18 -14.06 4.99
CA ALA A 64 12.09 -14.47 4.11
C ALA A 64 10.74 -14.49 4.83
N ALA A 65 10.71 -14.95 6.09
CA ALA A 65 9.51 -14.93 6.91
C ALA A 65 9.05 -13.49 7.19
N ALA A 66 9.98 -12.58 7.53
CA ALA A 66 9.67 -11.17 7.76
C ALA A 66 9.10 -10.49 6.51
N ILE A 67 9.70 -10.71 5.34
CA ILE A 67 9.19 -10.19 4.04
C ILE A 67 7.79 -10.73 3.75
N THR A 68 7.54 -12.02 4.02
CA THR A 68 6.23 -12.64 3.82
C THR A 68 5.18 -12.03 4.74
N ALA A 69 5.48 -11.87 6.03
CA ALA A 69 4.58 -11.24 6.99
C ALA A 69 4.25 -9.78 6.60
N GLU A 70 5.24 -9.04 6.11
CA GLU A 70 5.06 -7.66 5.65
C GLU A 70 4.17 -7.58 4.40
N ARG A 71 4.39 -8.48 3.42
CA ARG A 71 3.53 -8.60 2.23
C ARG A 71 2.10 -8.94 2.59
N GLU A 72 1.89 -9.88 3.50
CA GLU A 72 0.56 -10.25 3.96
C GLU A 72 -0.14 -9.09 4.68
N ARG A 73 0.58 -8.35 5.54
CA ARG A 73 0.05 -7.15 6.19
C ARG A 73 -0.40 -6.13 5.14
N PHE A 74 0.43 -5.90 4.12
CA PHE A 74 0.12 -4.96 3.05
C PHE A 74 -1.09 -5.44 2.21
N ALA A 75 -1.14 -6.73 1.87
CA ALA A 75 -2.27 -7.32 1.14
C ALA A 75 -3.59 -7.19 1.94
N ARG A 76 -3.56 -7.41 3.25
CA ARG A 76 -4.73 -7.19 4.13
C ARG A 76 -5.18 -5.73 4.15
N LEU A 77 -4.25 -4.78 4.20
CA LEU A 77 -4.56 -3.35 4.14
C LEU A 77 -5.21 -2.96 2.80
N VAL A 78 -4.64 -3.41 1.68
CA VAL A 78 -5.14 -3.08 0.34
C VAL A 78 -6.46 -3.77 0.02
N ALA A 79 -6.60 -5.08 0.30
CA ALA A 79 -7.83 -5.82 0.07
C ALA A 79 -8.95 -5.44 1.07
N GLY A 80 -8.57 -4.97 2.26
CA GLY A 80 -9.50 -4.48 3.27
C GLY A 80 -10.04 -3.07 2.99
N ALA A 81 -9.32 -2.24 2.24
CA ALA A 81 -9.66 -0.83 2.00
C ALA A 81 -10.99 -0.62 1.25
N PRO A 82 -11.34 -1.39 0.19
CA PRO A 82 -12.65 -1.27 -0.46
C PRO A 82 -13.82 -1.73 0.43
N ILE A 83 -13.58 -2.67 1.35
CA ILE A 83 -14.58 -3.20 2.30
C ILE A 83 -14.72 -2.29 3.54
N ALA A 84 -13.65 -1.60 3.92
CA ALA A 84 -13.65 -0.58 4.98
C ALA A 84 -14.31 0.74 4.55
N ALA A 85 -14.33 1.06 3.25
CA ALA A 85 -15.03 2.24 2.75
C ALA A 85 -16.55 2.23 3.03
N THR A 86 -17.13 1.05 3.28
CA THR A 86 -18.54 0.87 3.65
C THR A 86 -18.81 1.07 5.15
N HIS A 87 -17.78 0.99 6.01
CA HIS A 87 -17.89 1.12 7.48
C HIS A 87 -16.78 2.04 8.00
N ARG A 88 -17.13 3.32 8.21
CA ARG A 88 -16.20 4.44 8.43
C ARG A 88 -15.84 4.68 9.90
N SER A 89 -15.38 3.69 10.64
CA SER A 89 -14.76 3.98 11.93
C SER A 89 -13.35 3.41 12.02
N VAL A 90 -12.40 4.27 12.42
CA VAL A 90 -10.99 3.91 12.63
C VAL A 90 -10.85 2.72 13.60
N PRO A 91 -11.65 2.60 14.70
CA PRO A 91 -11.64 1.41 15.54
C PRO A 91 -11.95 0.09 14.80
N GLU A 92 -12.99 0.07 13.97
CA GLU A 92 -13.41 -1.15 13.23
C GLU A 92 -12.36 -1.58 12.19
N ILE A 93 -11.67 -0.61 11.58
CA ILE A 93 -10.58 -0.86 10.63
C ILE A 93 -9.40 -1.52 11.34
N LEU A 94 -9.02 -1.00 12.51
CA LEU A 94 -7.89 -1.50 13.30
C LEU A 94 -8.18 -2.88 13.91
N GLU A 95 -9.38 -3.10 14.44
CA GLU A 95 -9.81 -4.38 15.03
C GLU A 95 -9.82 -5.52 13.99
N ARG A 96 -10.32 -5.28 12.78
CA ARG A 96 -10.31 -6.27 11.68
C ARG A 96 -8.92 -6.59 11.14
N ALA A 97 -8.00 -5.63 11.20
CA ALA A 97 -6.61 -5.84 10.80
C ALA A 97 -5.82 -6.68 11.83
N GLY A 98 -6.45 -7.05 12.96
CA GLY A 98 -5.79 -7.75 14.07
C GLY A 98 -4.78 -6.87 14.80
N LEU A 99 -4.94 -5.54 14.72
CA LEU A 99 -4.05 -4.55 15.32
C LEU A 99 -4.69 -4.00 16.60
N GLU A 100 -3.87 -3.71 17.62
CA GLU A 100 -4.38 -3.11 18.85
C GLU A 100 -5.01 -1.73 18.58
N VAL A 101 -6.24 -1.55 19.06
CA VAL A 101 -6.96 -0.28 18.96
C VAL A 101 -6.55 0.62 20.15
N PRO A 102 -5.89 1.76 19.93
CA PRO A 102 -5.48 2.66 21.00
C PRO A 102 -6.69 3.20 21.77
N VAL A 103 -6.58 3.30 23.09
CA VAL A 103 -7.67 3.79 23.98
C VAL A 103 -8.14 5.20 23.58
N SER A 104 -7.23 6.05 23.08
CA SER A 104 -7.53 7.40 22.60
C SER A 104 -8.48 7.43 21.38
N VAL A 105 -8.50 6.36 20.58
CA VAL A 105 -9.33 6.26 19.36
C VAL A 105 -10.71 5.66 19.68
N ARG A 106 -10.83 4.89 20.76
CA ARG A 106 -12.07 4.25 21.21
C ARG A 106 -13.08 5.24 21.80
N SER A 107 -12.61 6.38 22.33
CA SER A 107 -13.44 7.42 22.96
C SER A 107 -14.12 8.37 21.98
N ALA A 108 -13.75 8.36 20.70
CA ALA A 108 -14.24 9.32 19.70
C ALA A 108 -15.46 8.82 18.88
N ALA A 109 -16.01 7.65 19.24
CA ALA A 109 -17.07 6.95 18.50
C ALA A 109 -18.45 6.98 19.19
N ASN A 110 -18.71 7.97 20.05
CA ASN A 110 -20.01 8.20 20.68
C ASN A 110 -20.59 9.55 20.25
#